data_AF-A0A6P0HE71-F1
#
_entry.id   AF-A0A6P0HE71-F1
#
_cell.length_a   1.000
_cell.length_b   1.000
_cell.length_c   1.000
_cell.angle_alpha   90.00
_cell.angle_beta   90.00
_cell.angle_gamma   90.00
#
_symmetry.space_group_name_H-M   'P 1'
#
loop_
_entity.id
_entity.type
_entity.pdbx_description
1 polymer ?
#
loop_
_entity_poly.entity_id
_entity_poly.type
_entity_poly.pdbx_seq_one_letter_code
_entity_poly.pdbx_strand_id
1 'polypeptide(L)'
;MAFGRQRSAEEEPDKAKAIPEAESQPIVQAATQARAAGRRIFTCAVTVGSSTGSGIGLGAGRIKRRDAGPLIEEIESLGWRLERLDHVWEQTEHTTAMHAAVIKGITVAHMQFRIADSA
;
A
#
# COMPACT_ATOMS: atom_id res chain seq x y z
N MET A 1 45.52 8.59 23.52
CA MET A 1 44.70 7.37 23.33
C MET A 1 43.60 7.72 22.34
N ALA A 2 43.57 7.07 21.19
CA ALA A 2 42.57 7.27 20.16
C ALA A 2 41.53 6.15 20.24
N PHE A 3 40.26 6.51 20.36
CA PHE A 3 39.11 5.69 20.01
C PHE A 3 38.13 6.69 19.35
N GLY A 4 37.70 6.54 18.12
CA GLY A 4 37.40 5.29 17.42
C GLY A 4 35.99 5.51 16.87
N ARG A 5 35.95 6.14 15.70
CA ARG A 5 34.80 6.33 14.81
C ARG A 5 34.02 5.02 14.67
N GLN A 6 32.69 5.10 14.53
CA GLN A 6 31.73 4.21 13.83
C GLN A 6 30.44 4.11 14.67
N ARG A 7 29.23 4.18 14.13
CA ARG A 7 28.71 4.33 12.77
C ARG A 7 27.27 4.81 13.00
N SER A 8 26.90 5.98 12.48
CA SER A 8 25.49 6.30 12.30
C SER A 8 24.95 5.21 11.37
N ALA A 9 24.10 4.34 11.90
CA ALA A 9 23.27 3.51 11.06
C ALA A 9 22.32 4.50 10.36
N GLU A 10 22.72 4.98 9.19
CA GLU A 10 21.76 5.36 8.17
C GLU A 10 20.94 4.09 7.92
N GLU A 11 19.80 3.98 8.62
CA GLU A 11 18.71 3.13 8.19
C GLU A 11 18.38 3.58 6.76
N GLU A 12 18.95 2.90 5.76
CA GLU A 12 18.42 2.99 4.42
C GLU A 12 16.91 2.77 4.53
N PRO A 13 16.08 3.69 4.01
CA PRO A 13 14.63 3.51 4.10
C PRO A 13 14.32 2.17 3.43
N ASP A 14 13.78 1.23 4.21
CA ASP A 14 13.31 -0.07 3.73
C ASP A 14 12.49 0.18 2.47
N LYS A 15 13.10 -0.08 1.29
CA LYS A 15 12.48 0.24 0.01
C LYS A 15 11.23 -0.61 -0.08
N ALA A 16 10.07 0.02 0.08
CA ALA A 16 8.78 -0.64 0.02
C ALA A 16 8.73 -1.46 -1.27
N LYS A 17 8.56 -2.77 -1.15
CA LYS A 17 8.52 -3.66 -2.31
C LYS A 17 7.27 -3.33 -3.12
N ALA A 18 7.36 -3.39 -4.44
CA ALA A 18 6.18 -3.26 -5.29
C ALA A 18 5.10 -4.28 -4.89
N ILE A 19 3.84 -3.93 -5.14
CA ILE A 19 2.73 -4.87 -5.02
C ILE A 19 3.03 -6.10 -5.89
N PRO A 20 2.87 -7.33 -5.37
CA PRO A 20 3.12 -8.55 -6.15
C PRO A 20 2.25 -8.61 -7.41
N GLU A 21 2.80 -9.16 -8.49
CA GLU A 21 2.10 -9.28 -9.78
C GLU A 21 0.75 -10.02 -9.66
N ALA A 22 0.70 -11.06 -8.83
CA ALA A 22 -0.53 -11.82 -8.59
C ALA A 22 -1.66 -10.96 -7.97
N GLU A 23 -1.32 -9.87 -7.29
CA GLU A 23 -2.28 -8.93 -6.71
C GLU A 23 -2.58 -7.75 -7.66
N SER A 24 -1.60 -7.30 -8.47
CA SER A 24 -1.76 -6.18 -9.41
C SER A 24 -2.48 -6.58 -10.70
N GLN A 25 -2.15 -7.74 -11.28
CA GLN A 25 -2.67 -8.20 -12.57
C GLN A 25 -4.21 -8.21 -12.68
N PRO A 26 -4.98 -8.74 -11.70
CA PRO A 26 -6.44 -8.69 -11.80
C PRO A 26 -7.00 -7.26 -11.81
N ILE A 27 -6.33 -6.31 -11.14
CA ILE A 27 -6.74 -4.89 -11.12
C ILE A 27 -6.50 -4.26 -12.50
N VAL A 28 -5.35 -4.54 -13.11
CA VAL A 28 -5.00 -4.04 -14.45
C VAL A 28 -5.94 -4.60 -15.51
N GLN A 29 -6.29 -5.88 -15.43
CA GLN A 29 -7.29 -6.50 -16.31
C GLN A 29 -8.67 -5.85 -16.14
N ALA A 30 -9.10 -5.60 -14.90
CA ALA A 30 -10.35 -4.90 -14.63
C ALA A 30 -10.35 -3.45 -15.17
N ALA A 31 -9.23 -2.74 -15.05
CA ALA A 31 -9.04 -1.40 -15.61
C ALA A 31 -9.15 -1.41 -17.14
N THR A 32 -8.54 -2.41 -17.79
CA THR A 32 -8.61 -2.62 -19.24
C THR A 32 -10.04 -2.89 -19.71
N GLN A 33 -10.75 -3.80 -19.04
CA GLN A 33 -12.14 -4.13 -19.34
C GLN A 33 -13.07 -2.93 -19.12
N ALA A 34 -12.86 -2.16 -18.05
CA ALA A 34 -13.62 -0.94 -17.78
C ALA A 34 -13.44 0.11 -18.89
N ARG A 35 -12.22 0.25 -19.42
CA ARG A 35 -11.90 1.13 -20.55
C ARG A 35 -12.61 0.66 -21.82
N ALA A 36 -12.52 -0.63 -22.14
CA ALA A 36 -13.20 -1.22 -23.30
C ALA A 36 -14.73 -1.10 -23.21
N ALA A 37 -15.29 -1.13 -22.01
CA ALA A 37 -16.71 -0.91 -21.75
C ALA A 37 -17.15 0.58 -21.78
N GLY A 38 -16.24 1.51 -22.06
CA GLY A 38 -16.54 2.95 -22.15
C GLY A 38 -16.84 3.61 -20.81
N ARG A 39 -16.37 3.03 -19.68
CA ARG A 39 -16.56 3.64 -18.36
C ARG A 39 -15.74 4.92 -18.24
N ARG A 40 -16.32 5.94 -17.59
CA ARG A 40 -15.64 7.21 -17.31
C ARG A 40 -14.82 7.20 -16.02
N ILE A 41 -15.18 6.30 -15.09
CA ILE A 41 -14.57 6.18 -13.76
C ILE A 41 -14.23 4.71 -13.52
N PHE A 42 -13.06 4.48 -12.92
CA PHE A 42 -12.61 3.19 -12.44
C PHE A 42 -12.10 3.33 -11.01
N THR A 43 -12.53 2.44 -10.12
CA THR A 43 -12.11 2.43 -8.72
C THR A 43 -11.55 1.08 -8.37
N CYS A 44 -10.45 1.05 -7.63
CA CYS A 44 -9.85 -0.18 -7.14
C CYS A 44 -9.25 0.03 -5.75
N ALA A 45 -8.95 -1.08 -5.07
CA ALA A 45 -8.33 -1.08 -3.77
C ALA A 45 -7.27 -2.17 -3.70
N VAL A 46 -6.16 -1.91 -3.02
CA VAL A 46 -5.06 -2.87 -2.87
C VAL A 46 -4.38 -2.74 -1.52
N THR A 47 -3.95 -3.87 -0.96
CA THR A 47 -3.26 -3.87 0.34
C THR A 47 -1.83 -3.39 0.16
N VAL A 48 -1.53 -2.21 0.70
CA VAL A 48 -0.20 -1.58 0.67
C VAL A 48 0.52 -1.68 2.00
N GLY A 49 -0.11 -2.19 3.04
CA GLY A 49 0.59 -2.43 4.29
C GLY A 49 -0.06 -3.47 5.18
N SER A 50 0.75 -4.05 6.05
CA SER A 50 0.28 -4.81 7.21
C SER A 50 1.10 -4.44 8.43
N SER A 51 0.42 -4.32 9.56
CA SER A 51 1.01 -4.00 10.85
C SER A 51 0.59 -5.06 11.86
N THR A 52 1.52 -5.48 12.72
CA THR A 52 1.21 -6.29 13.90
C THR A 52 1.95 -5.70 15.08
N GLY A 53 1.24 -5.18 16.09
CA GLY A 53 1.83 -4.53 17.27
C GLY A 53 1.24 -5.04 18.58
N SER A 54 1.89 -4.69 19.70
CA SER A 54 1.42 -5.00 21.06
C SER A 54 1.35 -3.74 21.92
N GLY A 55 0.27 -3.55 22.69
CA GLY A 55 0.11 -2.48 23.69
C GLY A 55 -0.54 -1.16 23.20
N ILE A 56 -0.74 -0.20 24.14
CA ILE A 56 -1.30 1.14 23.91
C ILE A 56 -0.30 1.96 23.10
N GLY A 57 -0.31 1.76 21.79
CA GLY A 57 0.65 2.34 20.87
C GLY A 57 1.30 1.24 20.04
N LEU A 58 1.21 1.38 18.72
CA LEU A 58 1.77 0.47 17.69
C LEU A 58 3.32 0.41 17.72
N GLY A 59 3.96 0.60 18.88
CA GLY A 59 5.36 0.99 19.04
C GLY A 59 6.41 -0.12 18.97
N ALA A 60 6.03 -1.40 18.83
CA ALA A 60 6.98 -2.51 18.73
C ALA A 60 6.61 -3.52 17.63
N GLY A 61 5.80 -3.09 16.67
CA GLY A 61 5.25 -3.96 15.65
C GLY A 61 6.06 -4.03 14.37
N ARG A 62 6.08 -5.18 13.70
CA ARG A 62 6.56 -5.25 12.31
C ARG A 62 5.52 -4.58 11.41
N ILE A 63 5.97 -3.58 10.67
CA ILE A 63 5.18 -2.93 9.61
C ILE A 63 5.78 -3.38 8.28
N LYS A 64 4.98 -4.01 7.44
CA LYS A 64 5.32 -4.24 6.03
C LYS A 64 4.62 -3.18 5.22
N ARG A 65 5.35 -2.47 4.36
CA ARG A 65 4.80 -1.54 3.38
C ARG A 65 5.11 -2.04 1.97
N ARG A 66 4.18 -1.81 1.06
CA ARG A 66 4.31 -2.08 -0.36
C ARG A 66 4.04 -0.80 -1.12
N ASP A 67 4.71 -0.68 -2.26
CA ASP A 67 4.58 0.46 -3.14
C ASP A 67 3.49 0.22 -4.19
N ALA A 68 2.52 1.12 -4.25
CA ALA A 68 1.46 1.13 -5.26
C ALA A 68 1.81 1.93 -6.52
N GLY A 69 2.92 2.68 -6.51
CA GLY A 69 3.39 3.49 -7.64
C GLY A 69 3.41 2.72 -8.97
N PRO A 70 4.07 1.56 -9.05
CA PRO A 70 4.11 0.77 -10.29
C PRO A 70 2.72 0.35 -10.81
N LEU A 71 1.79 0.01 -9.91
CA LEU A 71 0.42 -0.34 -10.30
C LEU A 71 -0.35 0.89 -10.82
N ILE A 72 -0.14 2.05 -10.19
CA ILE A 72 -0.76 3.30 -10.63
C ILE A 72 -0.25 3.66 -12.03
N GLU A 73 1.06 3.64 -12.24
CA GLU A 73 1.69 3.92 -13.54
C GLU A 73 1.17 2.97 -14.63
N GLU A 74 1.02 1.67 -14.31
CA GLU A 74 0.48 0.69 -15.24
C GLU A 74 -0.98 1.00 -15.60
N ILE A 75 -1.83 1.35 -14.63
CA ILE A 75 -3.22 1.74 -14.88
C ILE A 75 -3.28 3.04 -15.70
N GLU A 76 -2.44 4.02 -15.41
CA GLU A 76 -2.39 5.29 -16.15
C GLU A 76 -1.94 5.09 -17.60
N SER A 77 -1.05 4.12 -17.87
CA SER A 77 -0.62 3.75 -19.23
C SER A 77 -1.78 3.24 -20.10
N LEU A 78 -2.86 2.73 -19.49
CA LEU A 78 -4.11 2.33 -20.18
C LEU A 78 -5.01 3.53 -20.51
N GLY A 79 -4.54 4.76 -20.27
CA GLY A 79 -5.28 5.99 -20.46
C GLY A 79 -6.21 6.33 -19.29
N TRP A 80 -6.02 5.74 -18.13
CA TRP A 80 -6.65 6.25 -16.91
C TRP A 80 -5.82 7.42 -16.36
N ARG A 81 -6.42 8.23 -15.48
CA ARG A 81 -5.72 9.27 -14.74
C ARG A 81 -6.14 9.18 -13.29
N LEU A 82 -5.18 9.10 -12.36
CA LEU A 82 -5.49 9.05 -10.94
C LEU A 82 -6.07 10.41 -10.50
N GLU A 83 -7.25 10.38 -9.89
CA GLU A 83 -7.87 11.57 -9.30
C GLU A 83 -7.79 11.57 -7.77
N ARG A 84 -7.86 10.38 -7.16
CA ARG A 84 -7.92 10.25 -5.72
C ARG A 84 -7.19 8.99 -5.26
N LEU A 85 -6.42 9.14 -4.19
CA LEU A 85 -5.72 8.07 -3.49
C LEU A 85 -5.87 8.27 -1.99
N ASP A 86 -6.62 7.38 -1.35
CA ASP A 86 -6.80 7.37 0.10
C ASP A 86 -6.12 6.12 0.69
N HIS A 87 -5.53 6.26 1.88
CA HIS A 87 -4.98 5.14 2.63
C HIS A 87 -5.84 4.92 3.86
N VAL A 88 -6.46 3.76 3.95
CA VAL A 88 -7.32 3.38 5.08
C VAL A 88 -6.63 2.27 5.86
N TRP A 89 -6.45 2.49 7.17
CA TRP A 89 -5.99 1.44 8.07
C TRP A 89 -7.20 0.74 8.68
N GLU A 90 -7.21 -0.59 8.60
CA GLU A 90 -8.27 -1.44 9.12
C GLU A 90 -7.69 -2.45 10.10
N GLN A 91 -8.28 -2.53 11.30
CA GLN A 91 -7.95 -3.57 12.26
C GLN A 91 -8.56 -4.89 11.79
N THR A 92 -7.71 -5.91 11.58
CA THR A 92 -8.15 -7.23 11.13
C THR A 92 -8.27 -8.22 12.27
N GLU A 93 -7.42 -8.10 13.29
CA GLU A 93 -7.47 -8.98 14.46
C GLU A 93 -7.10 -8.21 15.73
N HIS A 94 -7.72 -8.63 16.83
CA HIS A 94 -7.38 -8.17 18.17
C HIS A 94 -7.43 -9.34 19.14
N THR A 95 -6.29 -9.62 19.77
CA THR A 95 -6.18 -10.71 20.74
C THR A 95 -5.63 -10.16 22.05
N THR A 96 -6.38 -10.34 23.12
CA THR A 96 -5.98 -9.99 24.48
C THR A 96 -5.72 -11.25 25.29
N ALA A 97 -4.51 -11.41 25.83
CA ALA A 97 -4.15 -12.47 26.76
C ALA A 97 -3.32 -11.88 27.90
N MET A 98 -3.70 -12.18 29.15
CA MET A 98 -3.03 -11.80 30.41
C MET A 98 -1.92 -10.72 30.25
N HIS A 99 -2.32 -9.45 30.32
CA HIS A 99 -1.48 -8.24 30.24
C HIS A 99 -0.85 -7.88 28.87
N ALA A 100 -1.16 -8.60 27.80
CA ALA A 100 -0.74 -8.24 26.43
C ALA A 100 -1.96 -8.15 25.49
N ALA A 101 -1.98 -7.09 24.66
CA ALA A 101 -2.95 -6.92 23.59
C ALA A 101 -2.20 -6.88 22.26
N VAL A 102 -2.43 -7.87 21.39
CA VAL A 102 -1.87 -7.91 20.04
C VAL A 102 -2.93 -7.39 19.08
N ILE A 103 -2.58 -6.36 18.32
CA ILE A 103 -3.43 -5.78 17.27
C ILE A 103 -2.76 -6.09 15.93
N LYS A 104 -3.52 -6.68 15.01
CA LYS A 104 -3.15 -6.76 13.60
C LYS A 104 -4.04 -5.83 12.80
N GLY A 105 -3.44 -5.19 11.81
CA GLY A 105 -4.17 -4.37 10.86
C GLY A 105 -3.53 -4.40 9.50
N ILE A 106 -4.31 -4.00 8.51
CA ILE A 106 -3.87 -3.81 7.13
C ILE A 106 -4.07 -2.36 6.75
N THR A 107 -3.26 -1.88 5.80
CA THR A 107 -3.46 -0.59 5.15
C THR A 107 -3.84 -0.87 3.71
N VAL A 108 -5.01 -0.38 3.32
CA VAL A 108 -5.55 -0.51 1.97
C VAL A 108 -5.47 0.85 1.29
N ALA A 109 -4.86 0.88 0.11
CA ALA A 109 -4.88 2.04 -0.77
C ALA A 109 -6.13 1.95 -1.64
N HIS A 110 -7.03 2.91 -1.50
CA HIS A 110 -8.22 3.09 -2.32
C HIS A 110 -7.91 4.13 -3.39
N MET A 111 -8.11 3.74 -4.65
CA MET A 111 -7.77 4.55 -5.80
C MET A 111 -9.01 4.79 -6.66
N GLN A 112 -9.17 6.04 -7.09
CA GLN A 112 -10.15 6.42 -8.10
C GLN A 112 -9.42 7.03 -9.29
N PHE A 113 -9.75 6.50 -10.46
CA PHE A 113 -9.26 6.94 -11.74
C PHE A 113 -10.41 7.47 -12.59
N ARG A 114 -10.11 8.50 -13.38
CA ARG A 114 -10.97 8.97 -14.46
C ARG A 114 -10.34 8.67 -15.80
N ILE A 115 -11.17 8.58 -16.83
CA ILE A 115 -10.67 8.57 -18.20
C ILE A 115 -9.78 9.80 -18.44
N ALA A 116 -8.56 9.59 -18.93
CA ALA A 116 -7.74 10.68 -19.44
C ALA A 116 -8.41 11.18 -20.71
N ASP A 117 -8.86 12.44 -20.70
CA ASP A 117 -9.35 13.11 -21.90
C ASP A 117 -8.20 13.14 -22.91
N SER A 118 -8.40 12.51 -24.07
CA SER A 118 -7.51 12.66 -25.20
C SER A 118 -7.57 14.13 -25.64
N ALA A 119 -6.52 14.90 -25.36
CA ALA A 119 -6.33 16.22 -25.96
C ALA A 119 -6.13 16.11 -27.47
#